data_AF-V7C9T0-F1
#
_entry.id   AF-V7C9T0-F1
#
_cell.length_a   1.000
_cell.length_b   1.000
_cell.length_c   1.000
_cell.angle_alpha   90.00
_cell.angle_beta   90.00
_cell.angle_gamma   90.00
#
_symmetry.space_group_name_H-M   'P 1'
#
loop_
_entity.id
_entity.type
_entity.pdbx_description
1 polymer ?
#
loop_
_entity_poly.entity_id
_entity_poly.type
_entity_poly.pdbx_seq_one_letter_code
_entity_poly.pdbx_strand_id
1 'polypeptide(L)'
;MNAFSSPTRLRDMIRAIRACKTAAEERAVVRKECAAIRTSINENDQHYRHRNLAKLMFIHILGYPTYFGQMECLTLIASPGFPEKRMGYLGLMLLLDEKQEVLMLVTNSLKQDLNHTNQYIVGLALCALGNIYVYITEMARDLAQEVERLLDFRDPNIRKKKCMDGLVRALKDLANNAYSPEYDVGGFTDPFLHIRLLRLLRVLGEGDADASDSMNDILAQVATKIESNKIIGNAILYECVQTIMSVQDTGGLRVLAINILGKFLSHRDNNI
;
A
#
# COMPACT_ATOMS: atom_id res chain seq x y z
N MET A 1 12.86 -15.78 -44.21
CA MET A 1 11.91 -15.38 -43.15
C MET A 1 12.59 -15.64 -41.81
N ASN A 2 12.93 -14.59 -41.05
CA ASN A 2 13.77 -14.68 -39.85
C ASN A 2 12.97 -15.23 -38.66
N ALA A 3 13.52 -16.25 -37.99
CA ALA A 3 12.96 -16.86 -36.77
C ALA A 3 12.95 -15.92 -35.52
N PHE A 4 13.13 -14.62 -35.72
CA PHE A 4 13.19 -13.59 -34.68
C PHE A 4 12.15 -12.47 -34.86
N SER A 5 11.22 -12.60 -35.81
CA SER A 5 10.14 -11.64 -35.99
C SER A 5 8.79 -12.22 -35.52
N SER A 6 8.61 -12.35 -34.21
CA SER A 6 7.31 -12.17 -33.56
C SER A 6 7.50 -11.92 -32.06
N PRO A 7 6.67 -11.07 -31.43
CA PRO A 7 6.89 -10.59 -30.08
C PRO A 7 6.53 -11.69 -29.09
N THR A 8 7.56 -12.43 -28.69
CA THR A 8 7.51 -13.51 -27.68
C THR A 8 6.73 -13.03 -26.46
N ARG A 9 5.83 -13.86 -25.92
CA ARG A 9 5.09 -13.48 -24.71
C ARG A 9 6.06 -13.49 -23.53
N LEU A 10 5.74 -12.75 -22.47
CA LEU A 10 6.51 -12.79 -21.21
C LEU A 10 6.78 -14.23 -20.75
N ARG A 11 5.77 -15.11 -20.87
CA ARG A 11 5.90 -16.54 -20.52
C ARG A 11 6.97 -17.27 -21.33
N ASP A 12 7.12 -16.96 -22.61
CA ASP A 12 8.08 -17.62 -23.48
C ASP A 12 9.51 -17.18 -23.14
N MET A 13 9.69 -15.89 -22.83
CA MET A 13 10.97 -15.36 -22.32
C MET A 13 11.35 -16.02 -20.98
N ILE A 14 10.40 -16.16 -20.05
CA ILE A 14 10.64 -16.82 -18.76
C ILE A 14 11.04 -18.29 -18.97
N ARG A 15 10.39 -19.00 -19.90
CA ARG A 15 10.78 -20.39 -20.23
C ARG A 15 12.20 -20.45 -20.81
N ALA A 16 12.55 -19.53 -21.72
CA ALA A 16 13.88 -19.47 -22.31
C ALA A 16 14.96 -19.20 -21.25
N ILE A 17 14.71 -18.28 -20.33
CA ILE A 17 15.62 -17.97 -19.21
C ILE A 17 15.76 -19.19 -18.28
N ARG A 18 14.66 -19.87 -17.93
CA ARG A 18 14.70 -21.09 -17.10
C ARG A 18 15.39 -22.28 -17.76
N ALA A 19 15.46 -22.32 -19.09
CA ALA A 19 16.15 -23.37 -19.83
C ALA A 19 17.67 -23.17 -19.91
N CYS A 20 18.16 -21.98 -19.55
CA CYS A 20 19.60 -21.70 -19.54
C CYS A 20 20.29 -22.49 -18.42
N LYS A 21 21.44 -23.09 -18.73
CA LYS A 21 22.22 -23.88 -17.75
C LYS A 21 23.31 -23.05 -17.09
N THR A 22 23.69 -21.93 -17.71
CA THR A 22 24.76 -21.06 -17.23
C THR A 22 24.30 -19.60 -17.15
N ALA A 23 24.90 -18.84 -16.23
CA ALA A 23 24.66 -17.40 -16.12
C ALA A 23 25.08 -16.63 -17.39
N ALA A 24 26.02 -17.15 -18.18
CA ALA A 24 26.44 -16.54 -19.43
C ALA A 24 25.37 -16.66 -20.53
N GLU A 25 24.72 -17.83 -20.62
CA GLU A 25 23.58 -18.06 -21.52
C GLU A 25 22.39 -17.17 -21.15
N GLU A 26 22.07 -17.09 -19.86
CA GLU A 26 21.01 -16.22 -19.35
C GLU A 26 21.26 -14.76 -19.73
N ARG A 27 22.48 -14.26 -19.48
CA ARG A 27 22.91 -12.90 -19.89
C ARG A 27 22.81 -12.69 -21.39
N ALA A 28 23.04 -13.70 -22.22
CA ALA A 28 22.92 -13.60 -23.67
C ALA A 28 21.46 -13.46 -24.11
N VAL A 29 20.56 -14.25 -23.52
CA VAL A 29 19.10 -14.18 -23.78
C VAL A 29 18.55 -12.83 -23.34
N VAL A 30 18.90 -12.37 -22.14
CA VAL A 30 18.46 -11.07 -21.60
C VAL A 30 18.95 -9.92 -22.49
N ARG A 31 20.24 -9.90 -22.87
CA ARG A 31 20.77 -8.85 -23.75
C ARG A 31 20.06 -8.80 -25.10
N LYS A 32 19.75 -9.97 -25.67
CA LYS A 32 19.02 -10.07 -26.94
C LYS A 32 17.59 -9.52 -26.84
N GLU A 33 16.85 -9.89 -25.79
CA GLU A 33 15.50 -9.37 -25.56
C GLU A 33 15.51 -7.86 -25.23
N CYS A 34 16.47 -7.38 -24.43
CA CYS A 34 16.66 -5.94 -24.18
C CYS A 34 16.90 -5.16 -25.47
N ALA A 35 17.73 -5.69 -26.38
CA ALA A 35 17.99 -5.05 -27.67
C ALA A 35 16.70 -4.98 -28.51
N ALA A 36 15.92 -6.07 -28.57
CA ALA A 36 14.64 -6.09 -29.27
C ALA A 36 13.63 -5.08 -28.68
N ILE A 37 13.56 -4.97 -27.35
CA ILE A 37 12.71 -3.98 -26.67
C ILE A 37 13.13 -2.55 -27.03
N ARG A 38 14.43 -2.25 -27.04
CA ARG A 38 14.93 -0.90 -27.42
C ARG A 38 14.56 -0.54 -28.85
N THR A 39 14.70 -1.48 -29.79
CA THR A 39 14.30 -1.25 -31.18
C THR A 39 12.80 -1.00 -31.28
N SER A 40 11.98 -1.80 -30.57
CA SER A 40 10.52 -1.63 -30.56
C SER A 40 10.07 -0.30 -29.92
N ILE A 41 10.78 0.20 -28.90
CA ILE A 41 10.53 1.53 -28.33
C ILE A 41 10.81 2.62 -29.37
N ASN A 42 11.92 2.51 -30.11
CA ASN A 42 12.27 3.46 -31.16
C ASN A 42 11.27 3.45 -32.33
N GLU A 43 10.70 2.29 -32.65
CA GLU A 43 9.67 2.12 -33.69
C GLU A 43 8.27 2.58 -33.24
N ASN A 44 8.11 2.95 -31.96
CA ASN A 44 6.90 3.53 -31.38
C ASN A 44 5.64 2.63 -31.52
N ASP A 45 5.85 1.33 -31.45
CA ASP A 45 4.86 0.31 -31.77
C ASP A 45 3.83 0.10 -30.63
N GLN A 46 2.67 0.77 -30.72
CA GLN A 46 1.70 0.86 -29.62
C GLN A 46 1.13 -0.51 -29.18
N HIS A 47 1.02 -1.47 -30.11
CA HIS A 47 0.33 -2.74 -29.84
C HIS A 47 1.11 -3.64 -28.86
N TYR A 48 2.44 -3.53 -28.81
CA TYR A 48 3.30 -4.41 -28.00
C TYR A 48 3.88 -3.74 -26.76
N ARG A 49 3.62 -2.44 -26.56
CA ARG A 49 4.15 -1.62 -25.47
C ARG A 49 3.93 -2.24 -24.07
N HIS A 50 2.71 -2.67 -23.77
CA HIS A 50 2.37 -3.32 -22.48
C HIS A 50 3.16 -4.62 -22.24
N ARG A 51 3.42 -5.40 -23.30
CA ARG A 51 4.17 -6.68 -23.20
C ARG A 51 5.66 -6.43 -23.03
N ASN A 52 6.19 -5.48 -23.79
CA ASN A 52 7.59 -5.07 -23.70
C ASN A 52 7.91 -4.53 -22.30
N LEU A 53 6.99 -3.75 -21.72
CA LEU A 53 7.15 -3.28 -20.34
C LEU A 53 7.13 -4.43 -19.33
N ALA A 54 6.21 -5.39 -19.47
CA ALA A 54 6.17 -6.55 -18.58
C ALA A 54 7.45 -7.39 -18.63
N LYS A 55 8.05 -7.55 -19.82
CA LYS A 55 9.37 -8.18 -19.98
C LYS A 55 10.47 -7.38 -19.28
N LEU A 56 10.46 -6.06 -19.47
CA LEU A 56 11.46 -5.16 -18.90
C LEU A 56 11.41 -5.16 -17.37
N MET A 57 10.21 -5.21 -16.77
CA MET A 57 10.04 -5.40 -15.32
C MET A 57 10.61 -6.73 -14.83
N PHE A 58 10.39 -7.82 -15.57
CA PHE A 58 10.98 -9.11 -15.21
C PHE A 58 12.51 -9.10 -15.28
N ILE A 59 13.07 -8.46 -16.30
CA ILE A 59 14.52 -8.28 -16.47
C ILE A 59 15.10 -7.45 -15.31
N HIS A 60 14.36 -6.44 -14.84
CA HIS A 60 14.74 -5.65 -13.67
C HIS A 60 14.77 -6.50 -12.38
N ILE A 61 13.76 -7.35 -12.17
CA ILE A 61 13.70 -8.26 -11.01
C ILE A 61 14.89 -9.25 -11.00
N LEU A 62 15.39 -9.65 -12.18
CA LEU A 62 16.61 -10.45 -12.30
C LEU A 62 17.91 -9.67 -11.99
N GLY A 63 17.83 -8.36 -11.75
CA GLY A 63 18.97 -7.51 -11.40
C GLY A 63 19.71 -6.90 -12.59
N TYR A 64 19.12 -6.92 -13.79
CA TYR A 64 19.72 -6.30 -14.97
C TYR A 64 19.32 -4.83 -15.12
N PRO A 65 20.19 -3.98 -15.69
CA PRO A 65 19.93 -2.56 -15.84
C PRO A 65 18.84 -2.28 -16.89
N THR A 66 17.77 -1.60 -16.47
CA THR A 66 16.55 -1.35 -17.27
C THR A 66 16.13 0.13 -17.30
N TYR A 67 17.04 1.04 -16.96
CA TYR A 67 16.80 2.49 -16.87
C TYR A 67 16.13 3.11 -18.11
N PHE A 68 16.38 2.55 -19.29
CA PHE A 68 15.80 3.04 -20.56
C PHE A 68 14.28 2.83 -20.67
N GLY A 69 13.67 1.99 -19.83
CA GLY A 69 12.23 1.74 -19.83
C GLY A 69 11.39 2.75 -19.04
N GLN A 70 12.01 3.67 -18.30
CA GLN A 70 11.29 4.62 -17.42
C GLN A 70 10.35 5.56 -18.18
N MET A 71 10.80 6.11 -19.32
CA MET A 71 9.98 7.00 -20.16
C MET A 71 8.81 6.26 -20.82
N GLU A 72 8.96 4.96 -21.06
CA GLU A 72 7.90 4.13 -21.61
C GLU A 72 6.80 3.88 -20.55
N CYS A 73 7.16 3.75 -19.27
CA CYS A 73 6.18 3.72 -18.17
C CYS A 73 5.34 5.01 -18.14
N LEU A 74 5.98 6.18 -18.25
CA LEU A 74 5.29 7.47 -18.27
C LEU A 74 4.34 7.59 -19.46
N THR A 75 4.77 7.13 -20.64
CA THR A 75 3.93 7.14 -21.85
C THR A 75 2.70 6.23 -21.68
N LEU A 76 2.84 5.10 -20.99
CA LEU A 76 1.72 4.22 -20.63
C LEU A 76 0.80 4.83 -19.57
N ILE A 77 1.33 5.56 -18.60
CA ILE A 77 0.53 6.30 -17.60
C ILE A 77 -0.29 7.40 -18.28
N ALA A 78 0.28 8.09 -19.28
CA ALA A 78 -0.44 9.11 -20.04
C ALA A 78 -1.53 8.53 -20.97
N SER A 79 -1.56 7.21 -21.19
CA SER A 79 -2.57 6.58 -22.05
C SER A 79 -3.95 6.56 -21.36
N PRO A 80 -5.07 6.68 -22.11
CA PRO A 80 -6.42 6.73 -21.52
C PRO A 80 -6.94 5.36 -21.05
N GLY A 81 -6.31 4.26 -21.47
CA GLY A 81 -6.73 2.90 -21.13
C GLY A 81 -6.34 2.49 -19.71
N PHE A 82 -7.26 1.86 -18.99
CA PHE A 82 -7.02 1.36 -17.63
C PHE A 82 -5.93 0.27 -17.57
N PRO A 83 -5.91 -0.76 -18.45
CA PRO A 83 -4.84 -1.77 -18.45
C PRO A 83 -3.44 -1.17 -18.67
N GLU A 84 -3.34 -0.17 -19.55
CA GLU A 84 -2.11 0.54 -19.88
C GLU A 84 -1.63 1.38 -18.69
N LYS A 85 -2.52 2.17 -18.08
CA LYS A 85 -2.21 2.93 -16.85
C LYS A 85 -1.76 2.01 -15.72
N ARG A 86 -2.45 0.90 -15.51
CA ARG A 86 -2.11 -0.09 -14.47
C ARG A 86 -0.69 -0.65 -14.69
N MET A 87 -0.35 -1.02 -15.92
CA MET A 87 1.00 -1.50 -16.25
C MET A 87 2.05 -0.40 -16.10
N GLY A 88 1.73 0.82 -16.50
CA GLY A 88 2.60 1.99 -16.35
C GLY A 88 2.93 2.30 -14.89
N TYR A 89 1.92 2.38 -14.01
CA TYR A 89 2.10 2.61 -12.57
C TYR A 89 2.86 1.48 -11.88
N LEU A 90 2.61 0.22 -12.25
CA LEU A 90 3.35 -0.92 -11.70
C LEU A 90 4.81 -0.91 -12.14
N GLY A 91 5.08 -0.59 -13.41
CA GLY A 91 6.43 -0.43 -13.93
C GLY A 91 7.14 0.74 -13.25
N LEU A 92 6.44 1.85 -13.02
CA LEU A 92 6.97 3.00 -12.32
C LEU A 92 7.39 2.66 -10.88
N MET A 93 6.54 1.98 -10.10
CA MET A 93 6.89 1.57 -8.73
C MET A 93 8.16 0.72 -8.64
N LEU A 94 8.49 -0.03 -9.70
CA LEU A 94 9.67 -0.91 -9.73
C LEU A 94 10.90 -0.27 -10.35
N LEU A 95 10.72 0.55 -11.40
CA LEU A 95 11.81 1.04 -12.25
C LEU A 95 12.22 2.47 -11.94
N LEU A 96 11.44 3.20 -11.12
CA LEU A 96 11.71 4.59 -10.82
C LEU A 96 13.00 4.73 -9.99
N ASP A 97 13.84 5.66 -10.42
CA ASP A 97 15.08 6.06 -9.79
C ASP A 97 14.97 7.55 -9.42
N GLU A 98 15.83 8.08 -8.55
CA GLU A 98 15.73 9.43 -7.96
C GLU A 98 15.96 10.60 -8.95
N LYS A 99 15.91 10.34 -10.26
CA LYS A 99 16.13 11.35 -11.29
C LYS A 99 15.00 12.38 -11.34
N GLN A 100 15.34 13.60 -10.96
CA GLN A 100 14.47 14.79 -10.84
C GLN A 100 13.48 14.99 -12.01
N GLU A 101 13.91 14.81 -13.26
CA GLU A 101 13.05 15.04 -14.45
C GLU A 101 11.90 14.03 -14.57
N VAL A 102 12.14 12.76 -14.26
CA VAL A 102 11.11 11.71 -14.32
C VAL A 102 10.08 11.92 -13.21
N LEU A 103 10.54 12.34 -12.02
CA LEU A 103 9.70 12.61 -10.86
C LEU A 103 8.67 13.71 -11.12
N MET A 104 9.05 14.84 -11.73
CA MET A 104 8.10 15.89 -12.05
C MET A 104 6.98 15.42 -13.01
N LEU A 105 7.33 14.62 -14.01
CA LEU A 105 6.36 14.06 -14.96
C LEU A 105 5.39 13.10 -14.27
N VAL A 106 5.90 12.26 -13.35
CA VAL A 106 5.07 11.39 -12.50
C VAL A 106 4.11 12.22 -11.64
N THR A 107 4.59 13.29 -10.99
CA THR A 107 3.76 14.17 -10.15
C THR A 107 2.57 14.71 -10.94
N ASN A 108 2.82 15.18 -12.16
CA ASN A 108 1.78 15.76 -13.01
C ASN A 108 0.76 14.71 -13.46
N SER A 109 1.22 13.53 -13.87
CA SER A 109 0.32 12.42 -14.22
C SER A 109 -0.49 11.93 -13.02
N LEU A 110 0.11 11.85 -11.83
CA LEU A 110 -0.60 11.51 -10.59
C LEU A 110 -1.67 12.56 -10.26
N LYS A 111 -1.36 13.85 -10.34
CA LYS A 111 -2.35 14.94 -10.11
C LYS A 111 -3.54 14.84 -11.06
N GLN A 112 -3.31 14.51 -12.33
CA GLN A 112 -4.38 14.32 -13.30
C GLN A 112 -5.22 13.07 -12.97
N ASP A 113 -4.57 11.96 -12.62
CA ASP A 113 -5.26 10.69 -12.35
C ASP A 113 -5.99 10.65 -11.01
N LEU A 114 -5.55 11.43 -10.02
CA LEU A 114 -6.27 11.63 -8.76
C LEU A 114 -7.59 12.39 -8.96
N ASN A 115 -7.67 13.24 -9.99
CA ASN A 115 -8.88 13.98 -10.35
C ASN A 115 -9.75 13.25 -11.40
N HIS A 116 -9.45 11.98 -11.70
CA HIS A 116 -10.15 11.22 -12.72
C HIS A 116 -11.53 10.73 -12.24
N THR A 117 -12.53 10.72 -13.12
CA THR A 117 -13.92 10.27 -12.80
C THR A 117 -13.99 8.80 -12.36
N ASN A 118 -13.03 7.98 -12.78
CA ASN A 118 -12.99 6.54 -12.53
C ASN A 118 -12.23 6.23 -11.22
N GLN A 119 -12.96 5.73 -10.22
CA GLN A 119 -12.41 5.30 -8.92
C GLN A 119 -11.23 4.32 -9.00
N TYR A 120 -11.18 3.45 -10.02
CA TYR A 120 -10.08 2.50 -10.17
C TYR A 120 -8.77 3.16 -10.60
N ILE A 121 -8.86 4.25 -11.37
CA ILE A 121 -7.68 5.05 -11.77
C ILE A 121 -7.18 5.87 -10.59
N VAL A 122 -8.10 6.47 -9.83
CA VAL A 122 -7.78 7.17 -8.57
C VAL A 122 -7.10 6.21 -7.58
N GLY A 123 -7.63 4.99 -7.42
CA GLY A 123 -7.03 3.96 -6.57
C GLY A 123 -5.63 3.52 -7.00
N LEU A 124 -5.38 3.42 -8.31
CA LEU A 124 -4.03 3.16 -8.84
C LEU A 124 -3.06 4.30 -8.53
N ALA A 125 -3.49 5.54 -8.73
CA ALA A 125 -2.69 6.73 -8.44
C ALA A 125 -2.37 6.83 -6.94
N LEU A 126 -3.34 6.55 -6.06
CA LEU A 126 -3.13 6.52 -4.60
C LEU A 126 -2.18 5.39 -4.18
N CYS A 127 -2.28 4.21 -4.78
CA CYS A 127 -1.37 3.10 -4.52
C CYS A 127 0.06 3.43 -4.97
N ALA A 128 0.22 4.04 -6.16
CA ALA A 128 1.50 4.51 -6.67
C ALA A 128 2.10 5.58 -5.76
N LEU A 129 1.27 6.54 -5.35
CA LEU A 129 1.66 7.57 -4.39
C LEU A 129 2.16 6.93 -3.10
N GLY A 130 1.41 6.03 -2.47
CA GLY A 130 1.80 5.39 -1.21
C GLY A 130 3.13 4.63 -1.29
N ASN A 131 3.40 3.96 -2.42
CA ASN A 131 4.65 3.22 -2.61
C ASN A 131 5.85 4.14 -2.95
N ILE A 132 5.61 5.25 -3.65
CA ILE A 132 6.65 6.22 -4.02
C ILE A 132 6.92 7.22 -2.88
N TYR A 133 5.95 7.43 -1.98
CA TYR A 133 5.98 8.42 -0.88
C TYR A 133 7.20 8.29 0.05
N VAL A 134 7.77 7.08 0.14
CA VAL A 134 8.92 6.80 1.01
C VAL A 134 10.20 7.52 0.54
N TYR A 135 10.30 7.89 -0.75
CA TYR A 135 11.54 8.43 -1.33
C TYR A 135 11.58 9.95 -1.50
N ILE A 136 10.46 10.69 -1.41
CA ILE A 136 10.41 12.07 -1.90
C ILE A 136 9.66 13.02 -0.96
N THR A 137 10.41 13.86 -0.24
CA THR A 137 9.90 14.92 0.65
C THR A 137 9.25 16.09 -0.10
N GLU A 138 9.51 16.27 -1.40
CA GLU A 138 9.00 17.41 -2.19
C GLU A 138 7.62 17.15 -2.84
N MET A 139 7.43 15.98 -3.48
CA MET A 139 6.12 15.50 -3.96
C MET A 139 5.10 15.38 -2.82
N ALA A 140 5.55 15.06 -1.60
CA ALA A 140 4.68 15.00 -0.44
C ALA A 140 3.97 16.34 -0.16
N ARG A 141 4.60 17.50 -0.41
CA ARG A 141 3.96 18.81 -0.23
C ARG A 141 3.00 19.16 -1.37
N ASP A 142 3.42 18.87 -2.60
CA ASP A 142 2.65 19.19 -3.81
C ASP A 142 1.40 18.32 -4.00
N LEU A 143 1.41 17.09 -3.50
CA LEU A 143 0.26 16.19 -3.53
C LEU A 143 -0.49 16.13 -2.19
N ALA A 144 0.09 16.63 -1.08
CA ALA A 144 -0.65 16.76 0.18
C ALA A 144 -1.91 17.59 0.01
N GLN A 145 -1.85 18.70 -0.73
CA GLN A 145 -3.05 19.53 -0.97
C GLN A 145 -4.15 18.78 -1.72
N GLU A 146 -3.81 17.91 -2.68
CA GLU A 146 -4.82 17.14 -3.41
C GLU A 146 -5.35 15.94 -2.63
N VAL A 147 -4.49 15.30 -1.83
CA VAL A 147 -4.95 14.28 -0.87
C VAL A 147 -5.84 14.93 0.20
N GLU A 148 -5.49 16.10 0.71
CA GLU A 148 -6.33 16.88 1.64
C GLU A 148 -7.65 17.31 1.00
N ARG A 149 -7.64 17.66 -0.30
CA ARG A 149 -8.85 17.99 -1.06
C ARG A 149 -9.75 16.76 -1.33
N LEU A 150 -9.17 15.59 -1.57
CA LEU A 150 -9.93 14.34 -1.63
C LEU A 150 -10.51 13.94 -0.26
N LEU A 151 -9.89 14.44 0.82
CA LEU A 151 -10.33 14.29 2.21
C LEU A 151 -11.20 15.45 2.70
N ASP A 152 -11.68 16.35 1.81
CA ASP A 152 -12.28 17.63 2.19
C ASP A 152 -13.60 17.46 2.97
N PHE A 153 -13.47 17.42 4.29
CA PHE A 153 -14.45 17.91 5.24
C PHE A 153 -13.78 18.97 6.13
N ARG A 154 -14.41 20.14 6.16
CA ARG A 154 -14.07 21.41 6.84
C ARG A 154 -13.28 21.30 8.17
N ASP A 155 -12.39 22.29 8.34
CA ASP A 155 -11.62 22.72 9.52
C ASP A 155 -10.77 21.65 10.24
N PRO A 156 -9.44 21.85 10.45
CA PRO A 156 -8.53 20.85 11.03
C PRO A 156 -8.96 20.27 12.40
N ASN A 157 -9.56 21.11 13.26
CA ASN A 157 -10.02 20.69 14.59
C ASN A 157 -11.38 19.97 14.54
N ILE A 158 -12.25 20.37 13.61
CA ILE A 158 -13.53 19.68 13.34
C ILE A 158 -13.26 18.36 12.61
N ARG A 159 -12.25 18.29 11.74
CA ARG A 159 -11.70 17.10 11.07
C ARG A 159 -11.22 16.08 12.07
N LYS A 160 -10.36 16.46 13.03
CA LYS A 160 -9.92 15.55 14.10
C LYS A 160 -11.12 14.98 14.86
N LYS A 161 -12.01 15.83 15.36
CA LYS A 161 -13.17 15.39 16.14
C LYS A 161 -14.15 14.50 15.36
N LYS A 162 -14.54 14.89 14.14
CA LYS A 162 -15.45 14.08 13.30
C LYS A 162 -14.81 12.79 12.78
N CYS A 163 -13.52 12.83 12.42
CA CYS A 163 -12.78 11.63 12.04
C CYS A 163 -12.73 10.68 13.22
N MET A 164 -12.41 11.16 14.43
CA MET A 164 -12.44 10.34 15.63
C MET A 164 -13.82 9.77 15.93
N ASP A 165 -14.89 10.56 15.87
CA ASP A 165 -16.25 10.05 16.06
C ASP A 165 -16.59 8.96 15.01
N GLY A 166 -16.15 9.15 13.76
CA GLY A 166 -16.30 8.16 12.70
C GLY A 166 -15.48 6.88 12.95
N LEU A 167 -14.25 7.02 13.42
CA LEU A 167 -13.36 5.90 13.75
C LEU A 167 -13.86 5.13 14.97
N VAL A 168 -14.33 5.82 16.01
CA VAL A 168 -14.94 5.22 17.21
C VAL A 168 -16.22 4.48 16.82
N ARG A 169 -17.06 5.04 15.95
CA ARG A 169 -18.24 4.34 15.42
C ARG A 169 -17.85 3.11 14.59
N ALA A 170 -16.88 3.23 13.69
CA ALA A 170 -16.42 2.11 12.88
C ALA A 170 -15.82 0.98 13.75
N LEU A 171 -15.01 1.33 14.75
CA LEU A 171 -14.44 0.37 15.69
C LEU A 171 -15.52 -0.26 16.58
N LYS A 172 -16.54 0.51 16.98
CA LYS A 172 -17.71 0.02 17.70
C LYS A 172 -18.56 -0.92 16.85
N ASP A 173 -18.74 -0.61 15.58
CA ASP A 173 -19.45 -1.46 14.62
C ASP A 173 -18.67 -2.74 14.39
N LEU A 174 -17.34 -2.71 14.24
CA LEU A 174 -16.50 -3.90 14.13
C LEU A 174 -16.47 -4.73 15.42
N ALA A 175 -16.43 -4.07 16.58
CA ALA A 175 -16.49 -4.75 17.86
C ALA A 175 -17.86 -5.40 18.09
N ASN A 176 -18.95 -4.86 17.54
CA ASN A 176 -20.32 -5.32 17.76
C ASN A 176 -20.89 -6.24 16.69
N ASN A 177 -20.60 -5.99 15.41
CA ASN A 177 -20.96 -6.87 14.30
C ASN A 177 -20.01 -8.05 14.30
N ALA A 178 -20.51 -9.16 14.83
CA ALA A 178 -19.72 -10.36 15.07
C ALA A 178 -19.46 -11.20 13.82
N TYR A 179 -20.04 -10.87 12.66
CA TYR A 179 -19.90 -11.74 11.50
C TYR A 179 -20.10 -11.03 10.17
N SER A 180 -18.99 -10.91 9.42
CA SER A 180 -19.02 -10.71 7.99
C SER A 180 -18.17 -11.82 7.34
N PRO A 181 -18.76 -12.77 6.59
CA PRO A 181 -18.05 -13.96 6.12
C PRO A 181 -16.88 -13.65 5.18
N GLU A 182 -16.89 -12.48 4.53
CA GLU A 182 -15.78 -12.03 3.66
C GLU A 182 -14.58 -11.51 4.45
N TYR A 183 -14.79 -11.09 5.70
CA TYR A 183 -13.78 -10.43 6.54
C TYR A 183 -13.54 -11.15 7.87
N ASP A 184 -14.20 -12.29 8.11
CA ASP A 184 -13.96 -13.10 9.31
C ASP A 184 -12.63 -13.85 9.20
N VAL A 185 -11.77 -13.62 10.18
CA VAL A 185 -10.53 -14.38 10.32
C VAL A 185 -10.53 -15.02 11.69
N GLY A 186 -10.93 -16.29 11.75
CA GLY A 186 -10.89 -17.08 12.97
C GLY A 186 -11.91 -16.66 14.03
N GLY A 187 -13.09 -16.16 13.63
CA GLY A 187 -14.14 -15.67 14.52
C GLY A 187 -13.97 -14.21 14.94
N PHE A 188 -13.04 -13.48 14.34
CA PHE A 188 -12.89 -12.03 14.49
C PHE A 188 -13.22 -11.33 13.18
N THR A 189 -14.12 -10.35 13.22
CA THR A 189 -14.47 -9.55 12.04
C THR A 189 -13.37 -8.50 11.78
N ASP A 190 -12.73 -8.61 10.62
CA ASP A 190 -11.64 -7.76 10.10
C ASP A 190 -10.59 -7.36 11.16
N PRO A 191 -9.76 -8.31 11.64
CA PRO A 191 -8.75 -8.00 12.66
C PRO A 191 -7.68 -7.01 12.17
N PHE A 192 -7.43 -6.95 10.87
CA PHE A 192 -6.45 -6.03 10.29
C PHE A 192 -6.96 -4.59 10.37
N LEU A 193 -8.21 -4.35 9.98
CA LEU A 193 -8.84 -3.05 10.13
C LEU A 193 -8.94 -2.66 11.60
N HIS A 194 -9.29 -3.60 12.49
CA HIS A 194 -9.35 -3.38 13.93
C HIS A 194 -8.03 -2.83 14.50
N ILE A 195 -6.91 -3.49 14.18
CA ILE A 195 -5.56 -3.06 14.60
C ILE A 195 -5.18 -1.70 13.98
N ARG A 196 -5.51 -1.48 12.70
CA ARG A 196 -5.19 -0.22 12.00
C ARG A 196 -5.97 0.96 12.56
N LEU A 197 -7.24 0.77 12.92
CA LEU A 197 -8.07 1.77 13.57
C LEU A 197 -7.54 2.10 14.97
N LEU A 198 -7.18 1.10 15.78
CA LEU A 198 -6.55 1.31 17.09
C LEU A 198 -5.24 2.10 16.99
N ARG A 199 -4.37 1.73 16.04
CA ARG A 199 -3.12 2.46 15.78
C ARG A 199 -3.36 3.91 15.38
N LEU A 200 -4.40 4.17 14.57
CA LEU A 200 -4.76 5.53 14.19
C LEU A 200 -5.30 6.32 15.38
N LEU A 201 -6.16 5.72 16.21
CA LEU A 201 -6.63 6.33 17.46
C LEU A 201 -5.48 6.68 18.39
N ARG A 202 -4.46 5.83 18.50
CA ARG A 202 -3.24 6.11 19.28
C ARG A 202 -2.57 7.40 18.86
N VAL A 203 -2.32 7.56 17.56
CA VAL A 203 -1.66 8.75 17.01
C VAL A 203 -2.55 9.99 17.15
N LEU A 204 -3.87 9.84 17.04
CA LEU A 204 -4.81 10.96 17.17
C LEU A 204 -5.03 11.41 18.62
N GLY A 205 -4.96 10.48 19.59
CA GLY A 205 -5.13 10.76 21.02
C GLY A 205 -3.85 11.21 21.73
N GLU A 206 -2.69 11.12 21.09
CA GLU A 206 -1.42 11.52 21.68
C GLU A 206 -1.39 13.05 21.93
N GLY A 207 -1.37 13.44 23.21
CA GLY A 207 -1.30 14.84 23.63
C GLY A 207 -2.62 15.61 23.59
N ASP A 208 -3.76 14.94 23.35
CA ASP A 208 -5.09 15.57 23.28
C ASP A 208 -6.05 14.89 24.28
N ALA A 209 -6.45 15.62 25.32
CA ALA A 209 -7.27 15.11 26.41
C ALA A 209 -8.74 14.90 26.00
N ASP A 210 -9.33 15.83 25.25
CA ASP A 210 -10.71 15.70 24.75
C ASP A 210 -10.84 14.49 23.81
N ALA A 211 -9.78 14.27 23.04
CA ALA A 211 -9.69 13.12 22.17
C ALA A 211 -9.59 11.81 22.94
N SER A 212 -8.72 11.79 23.95
CA SER A 212 -8.51 10.65 24.87
C SER A 212 -9.83 10.25 25.53
N ASP A 213 -10.60 11.21 26.03
CA ASP A 213 -11.89 10.96 26.69
C ASP A 213 -12.92 10.34 25.75
N SER A 214 -12.94 10.78 24.49
CA SER A 214 -13.90 10.28 23.48
C SER A 214 -13.64 8.82 23.08
N MET A 215 -12.42 8.31 23.25
CA MET A 215 -12.04 6.93 22.89
C MET A 215 -12.01 5.96 24.07
N ASN A 216 -12.09 6.44 25.32
CA ASN A 216 -12.01 5.61 26.52
C ASN A 216 -13.05 4.48 26.55
N ASP A 217 -14.31 4.77 26.22
CA ASP A 217 -15.39 3.78 26.23
C ASP A 217 -15.15 2.64 25.23
N ILE A 218 -14.69 2.96 24.01
CA ILE A 218 -14.46 1.94 22.98
C ILE A 218 -13.21 1.12 23.29
N LEU A 219 -12.15 1.73 23.83
CA LEU A 219 -10.95 1.00 24.25
C LEU A 219 -11.27 0.03 25.39
N ALA A 220 -12.09 0.44 26.37
CA ALA A 220 -12.58 -0.44 27.43
C ALA A 220 -13.44 -1.58 26.85
N GLN A 221 -14.31 -1.27 25.91
CA GLN A 221 -15.16 -2.27 25.26
C GLN A 221 -14.33 -3.31 24.49
N VAL A 222 -13.33 -2.89 23.71
CA VAL A 222 -12.45 -3.80 22.96
C VAL A 222 -11.60 -4.64 23.92
N ALA A 223 -11.02 -4.03 24.95
CA ALA A 223 -10.19 -4.71 25.94
C ALA A 223 -10.95 -5.75 26.78
N THR A 224 -12.27 -5.59 26.95
CA THR A 224 -13.12 -6.53 27.71
C THR A 224 -13.80 -7.58 26.83
N LYS A 225 -14.15 -7.24 25.59
CA LYS A 225 -14.90 -8.11 24.68
C LYS A 225 -14.02 -9.10 23.93
N ILE A 226 -12.79 -8.72 23.59
CA ILE A 226 -11.89 -9.57 22.80
C ILE A 226 -11.26 -10.64 23.69
N GLU A 227 -11.43 -11.90 23.30
CA GLU A 227 -10.85 -13.04 24.01
C GLU A 227 -9.37 -13.24 23.64
N SER A 228 -8.53 -13.51 24.64
CA SER A 228 -7.09 -13.77 24.49
C SER A 228 -6.77 -15.25 24.17
N ASN A 229 -7.71 -15.99 23.58
CA ASN A 229 -7.58 -17.43 23.33
C ASN A 229 -6.89 -17.76 22.00
N LYS A 230 -6.85 -16.81 21.07
CA LYS A 230 -6.25 -16.95 19.74
C LYS A 230 -5.23 -15.84 19.52
N ILE A 231 -4.23 -16.14 18.69
CA ILE A 231 -3.17 -15.19 18.28
C ILE A 231 -3.77 -13.88 17.76
N ILE A 232 -4.88 -13.95 17.01
CA ILE A 232 -5.57 -12.79 16.44
C ILE A 232 -6.15 -11.89 17.54
N GLY A 233 -6.82 -12.48 18.53
CA GLY A 233 -7.34 -11.75 19.70
C GLY A 233 -6.20 -11.11 20.50
N ASN A 234 -5.09 -11.83 20.68
CA ASN A 234 -3.89 -11.29 21.33
C ASN A 234 -3.28 -10.12 20.56
N ALA A 235 -3.24 -10.17 19.22
CA ALA A 235 -2.74 -9.07 18.39
C ALA A 235 -3.62 -7.81 18.51
N ILE A 236 -4.95 -7.96 18.53
CA ILE A 236 -5.89 -6.85 18.74
C ILE A 236 -5.71 -6.27 20.16
N LEU A 237 -5.67 -7.13 21.17
CA LEU A 237 -5.49 -6.71 22.56
C LEU A 237 -4.14 -6.03 22.79
N TYR A 238 -3.08 -6.50 22.13
CA TYR A 238 -1.75 -5.89 22.21
C TYR A 238 -1.77 -4.45 21.66
N GLU A 239 -2.32 -4.23 20.46
CA GLU A 239 -2.41 -2.86 19.92
C GLU A 239 -3.37 -1.99 20.75
N CYS A 240 -4.45 -2.57 21.30
CA CYS A 240 -5.37 -1.88 22.22
C CYS A 240 -4.64 -1.41 23.49
N VAL A 241 -3.85 -2.27 24.12
CA VAL A 241 -3.01 -1.94 25.28
C VAL A 241 -2.02 -0.84 24.94
N GLN A 242 -1.31 -0.93 23.81
CA GLN A 242 -0.38 0.12 23.39
C GLN A 242 -1.10 1.47 23.17
N THR A 243 -2.34 1.43 22.67
CA THR A 243 -3.17 2.62 22.48
C THR A 243 -3.53 3.23 23.84
N ILE A 244 -4.04 2.42 24.78
CA ILE A 244 -4.38 2.86 26.15
C ILE A 244 -3.17 3.47 26.87
N MET A 245 -1.98 2.87 26.73
CA MET A 245 -0.76 3.36 27.40
C MET A 245 -0.26 4.70 26.85
N SER A 246 -0.57 5.01 25.59
CA SER A 246 -0.16 6.26 24.92
C SER A 246 -1.12 7.42 25.16
N VAL A 247 -2.36 7.12 25.54
CA VAL A 247 -3.46 8.09 25.69
C VAL A 247 -3.46 8.67 27.13
N GLN A 248 -3.96 9.90 27.28
CA GLN A 248 -4.09 10.55 28.58
C GLN A 248 -5.35 10.03 29.29
N ASP A 249 -5.23 8.86 29.92
CA ASP A 249 -6.34 8.16 30.59
C ASP A 249 -6.41 8.40 32.11
N THR A 250 -7.65 8.48 32.58
CA THR A 250 -8.13 8.20 33.93
C THR A 250 -7.82 6.77 34.44
N GLY A 251 -6.58 6.46 34.83
CA GLY A 251 -6.17 5.37 35.76
C GLY A 251 -6.72 3.92 35.59
N GLY A 252 -8.03 3.71 35.55
CA GLY A 252 -8.72 2.43 35.43
C GLY A 252 -8.51 1.70 34.09
N LEU A 253 -8.46 2.40 32.94
CA LEU A 253 -8.12 1.76 31.67
C LEU A 253 -6.66 1.30 31.68
N ARG A 254 -5.74 2.09 32.23
CA ARG A 254 -4.35 1.67 32.47
C ARG A 254 -4.26 0.44 33.35
N VAL A 255 -5.06 0.34 34.42
CA VAL A 255 -5.12 -0.89 35.25
C VAL A 255 -5.58 -2.10 34.43
N LEU A 256 -6.62 -1.94 33.61
CA LEU A 256 -7.08 -3.00 32.70
C LEU A 256 -5.98 -3.43 31.73
N ALA A 257 -5.26 -2.46 31.15
CA ALA A 257 -4.15 -2.72 30.24
C ALA A 257 -2.99 -3.46 30.92
N ILE A 258 -2.63 -3.09 32.15
CA ILE A 258 -1.62 -3.79 32.96
C ILE A 258 -2.07 -5.24 33.23
N ASN A 259 -3.34 -5.46 33.54
CA ASN A 259 -3.86 -6.81 33.77
C ASN A 259 -3.78 -7.69 32.51
N ILE A 260 -4.02 -7.12 31.33
CA ILE A 260 -3.86 -7.82 30.05
C ILE A 260 -2.39 -8.17 29.80
N LEU A 261 -1.47 -7.22 30.02
CA LEU A 261 -0.03 -7.48 29.92
C LEU A 261 0.43 -8.57 30.90
N GLY A 262 -0.10 -8.57 32.13
CA GLY A 262 0.17 -9.62 33.11
C GLY A 262 -0.25 -11.00 32.61
N LYS A 263 -1.38 -11.11 31.92
CA LYS A 263 -1.81 -12.36 31.28
C LYS A 263 -0.86 -12.79 30.16
N PHE A 264 -0.40 -11.86 29.32
CA PHE A 264 0.57 -12.15 28.26
C PHE A 264 1.90 -12.64 28.82
N LEU A 265 2.44 -11.99 29.85
CA LEU A 265 3.69 -12.40 30.50
C LEU A 265 3.59 -13.78 31.18
N SER A 266 2.40 -14.17 31.63
CA SER A 266 2.15 -15.50 32.20
C SER A 266 1.91 -16.59 31.14
N HIS A 267 1.86 -16.22 29.86
CA HIS A 267 1.55 -17.14 28.79
C HIS A 267 2.74 -18.08 28.50
N ARG A 268 2.45 -19.33 28.13
CA ARG A 268 3.48 -20.37 27.89
C ARG A 268 4.12 -20.28 26.50
N ASP A 269 3.48 -19.57 25.58
CA ASP A 269 3.98 -19.35 24.22
C ASP A 269 4.89 -18.13 24.21
N ASN A 270 6.11 -18.29 23.72
CA ASN A 270 7.11 -17.21 23.64
C ASN A 270 6.79 -16.18 22.54
N ASN A 271 5.81 -16.43 21.68
CA ASN A 271 5.40 -15.53 20.59
C ASN A 271 4.18 -14.67 20.94
N ILE A 272 3.71 -14.72 22.20
CA ILE A 272 2.66 -13.87 22.77
C ILE A 272 3.30 -12.94 23.79
#